data_AF-A0A8S3I4A1-F1
#
_entry.id   AF-A0A8S3I4A1-F1
#
_cell.length_a   1.000
_cell.length_b   1.000
_cell.length_c   1.000
_cell.angle_alpha   90.00
_cell.angle_beta   90.00
_cell.angle_gamma   90.00
#
_symmetry.space_group_name_H-M   'P 1'
#
loop_
_entity.id
_entity.type
_entity.pdbx_description
1 polymer ?
#
loop_
_entity_poly.entity_id
_entity_poly.type
_entity_poly.pdbx_seq_one_letter_code
_entity_poly.pdbx_strand_id
1 'polypeptide(L)'
;IVIKRSIKMNRQLKQRRPSLKQPLPKTLISKSLLITDTLSVRHSYLQILNMLLGPLTILACGILLVLLSEKHDARVLFSRLVDPTICCFLFLSYLFMISTPMRDVMHLVLQANPCNLKVDQVENLLRDSVPGISSIHELHIWRLTPQKTLATVHVVFNTTENIITKYQDINFIFETLHIDHVTIQPEFALPTDEIVKLGCHYQCASNNTECGPLQCCQVLPVSQPC
;
A
#
# COMPACT_ATOMS: atom_id res chain seq x y z
N ILE A 1 15.67 35.09 12.14
CA ILE A 1 14.27 35.31 12.63
C ILE A 1 13.33 34.18 12.22
N VAL A 2 13.43 33.68 10.97
CA VAL A 2 12.62 32.58 10.43
C VAL A 2 12.79 31.25 11.20
N ILE A 3 14.03 30.87 11.55
CA ILE A 3 14.32 29.62 12.28
C ILE A 3 13.75 29.64 13.72
N LYS A 4 13.82 30.78 14.41
CA LYS A 4 13.24 30.92 15.77
C LYS A 4 11.69 30.86 15.76
N ARG A 5 11.04 31.33 14.69
CA ARG A 5 9.58 31.21 14.52
C ARG A 5 9.16 29.76 14.28
N SER A 6 9.93 29.00 13.49
CA SER A 6 9.67 27.57 13.24
C SER A 6 9.81 26.71 14.51
N ILE A 7 10.85 26.95 15.34
CA ILE A 7 11.02 26.27 16.63
C ILE A 7 9.91 26.63 17.62
N LYS A 8 9.45 27.89 17.63
CA LYS A 8 8.35 28.35 18.49
C LYS A 8 7.00 27.73 18.06
N MET A 9 6.77 27.57 16.76
CA MET A 9 5.58 26.91 16.21
C MET A 9 5.55 25.41 16.52
N ASN A 10 6.69 24.71 16.40
CA ASN A 10 6.80 23.30 16.79
C ASN A 10 6.58 23.06 18.30
N ARG A 11 6.93 24.01 19.17
CA ARG A 11 6.60 23.93 20.61
C ARG A 11 5.11 24.11 20.88
N GLN A 12 4.41 24.92 20.09
CA GLN A 12 2.97 25.15 20.21
C GLN A 12 2.16 23.93 19.72
N LEU A 13 2.61 23.27 18.65
CA LEU A 13 2.02 22.02 18.16
C LEU A 13 2.17 20.87 19.17
N LYS A 14 3.29 20.80 19.91
CA LYS A 14 3.51 19.78 20.94
C LYS A 14 2.54 19.87 22.13
N GLN A 15 1.92 21.04 22.37
CA GLN A 15 1.01 21.29 23.49
C GLN A 15 -0.47 21.04 23.16
N ARG A 16 -0.86 21.02 21.88
CA ARG A 16 -2.25 20.76 21.44
C ARG A 16 -2.44 19.33 20.95
N ARG A 17 -2.06 18.34 21.78
CA ARG A 17 -2.28 16.93 21.44
C ARG A 17 -3.76 16.59 21.67
N PRO A 18 -4.49 16.08 20.66
CA PRO A 18 -5.75 15.39 20.92
C PRO A 18 -5.48 14.20 21.86
N SER A 19 -6.37 14.00 22.83
CA SER A 19 -6.29 12.90 23.78
C SER A 19 -6.62 11.58 23.06
N LEU A 20 -5.60 10.87 22.60
CA LEU A 20 -5.72 9.53 22.04
C LEU A 20 -6.25 8.59 23.13
N LYS A 21 -7.52 8.18 23.05
CA LYS A 21 -8.21 7.34 24.05
C LYS A 21 -7.80 5.86 24.04
N GLN A 22 -6.89 5.43 23.17
CA GLN A 22 -6.48 4.03 23.09
C GLN A 22 -4.95 3.88 23.03
N PRO A 23 -4.36 3.02 23.87
CA PRO A 23 -2.93 2.73 23.81
C PRO A 23 -2.66 1.78 22.63
N LEU A 24 -1.96 2.26 21.61
CA LEU A 24 -1.54 1.46 20.46
C LEU A 24 -0.34 0.56 20.85
N PRO A 25 -0.31 -0.73 20.45
CA PRO A 25 0.72 -1.67 20.88
C PRO A 25 2.06 -1.39 20.19
N LYS A 26 2.99 -0.76 20.92
CA LYS A 26 4.34 -0.35 20.48
C LYS A 26 5.30 -1.51 20.18
N THR A 27 4.91 -2.76 20.44
CA THR A 27 5.82 -3.91 20.53
C THR A 27 5.90 -4.77 19.27
N LEU A 28 5.03 -4.57 18.27
CA LEU A 28 4.87 -5.55 17.19
C LEU A 28 5.50 -5.15 15.84
N ILE A 29 5.75 -3.86 15.59
CA ILE A 29 6.23 -3.38 14.27
C ILE A 29 7.76 -3.27 14.20
N SER A 30 8.44 -3.02 15.33
CA SER A 30 9.91 -3.16 15.41
C SER A 30 10.37 -4.56 14.97
N LYS A 31 9.56 -5.59 15.27
CA LYS A 31 9.77 -6.95 14.76
C LYS A 31 9.63 -7.00 13.24
N SER A 32 8.57 -6.44 12.62
CA SER A 32 8.40 -6.57 11.17
C SER A 32 9.52 -5.90 10.37
N LEU A 33 10.03 -4.75 10.84
CA LEU A 33 11.13 -4.01 10.20
C LEU A 33 12.46 -4.79 10.27
N LEU A 34 12.82 -5.29 11.45
CA LEU A 34 13.98 -6.18 11.64
C LEU A 34 13.83 -7.49 10.84
N ILE A 35 12.61 -8.00 10.73
CA ILE A 35 12.30 -9.23 10.00
C ILE A 35 12.52 -9.04 8.49
N THR A 36 12.10 -7.92 7.88
CA THR A 36 12.36 -7.66 6.45
C THR A 36 13.84 -7.51 6.09
N ASP A 37 14.61 -6.78 6.91
CA ASP A 37 16.05 -6.62 6.65
C ASP A 37 16.79 -7.96 6.83
N THR A 38 16.43 -8.74 7.86
CA THR A 38 17.04 -10.06 8.09
C THR A 38 16.58 -11.13 7.10
N LEU A 39 15.32 -11.09 6.64
CA LEU A 39 14.79 -11.98 5.59
C LEU A 39 15.44 -11.68 4.24
N SER A 40 15.56 -10.41 3.86
CA SER A 40 16.22 -9.99 2.62
C SER A 40 17.68 -10.42 2.59
N VAL A 41 18.42 -10.24 3.70
CA VAL A 41 19.82 -10.68 3.81
C VAL A 41 19.94 -12.20 3.75
N ARG A 42 19.07 -12.94 4.45
CA ARG A 42 19.06 -14.42 4.42
C ARG A 42 18.74 -14.95 3.02
N HIS A 43 17.75 -14.36 2.35
CA HIS A 43 17.39 -14.72 0.98
C HIS A 43 18.55 -14.43 0.02
N SER A 44 19.15 -13.24 0.12
CA SER A 44 20.31 -12.83 -0.67
C SER A 44 21.50 -13.78 -0.45
N TYR A 45 21.77 -14.19 0.80
CA TYR A 45 22.84 -15.13 1.12
C TYR A 45 22.62 -16.50 0.46
N LEU A 46 21.42 -17.06 0.58
CA LEU A 46 21.08 -18.34 -0.04
C LEU A 46 21.13 -18.27 -1.57
N GLN A 47 20.75 -17.14 -2.14
CA GLN A 47 20.86 -16.90 -3.58
C GLN A 47 22.32 -16.84 -4.03
N ILE A 48 23.18 -16.12 -3.31
CA ILE A 48 24.63 -16.06 -3.59
C ILE A 48 25.26 -17.45 -3.47
N LEU A 49 24.89 -18.22 -2.44
CA LEU A 49 25.38 -19.59 -2.27
C LEU A 49 24.99 -20.48 -3.46
N ASN A 50 23.74 -20.40 -3.94
CA ASN A 50 23.29 -21.12 -5.13
C ASN A 50 23.99 -20.63 -6.41
N MET A 51 24.28 -19.33 -6.54
CA MET A 51 25.05 -18.78 -7.66
C MET A 51 26.49 -19.29 -7.70
N LEU A 52 27.06 -19.72 -6.57
CA LEU A 52 28.38 -20.34 -6.49
C LEU A 52 28.31 -21.87 -6.68
N LEU A 53 27.38 -22.54 -5.99
CA LEU A 53 27.23 -24.00 -6.04
C LEU A 53 26.78 -24.51 -7.40
N GLY A 54 25.90 -23.79 -8.11
CA GLY A 54 25.40 -24.20 -9.43
C GLY A 54 26.52 -24.39 -10.45
N PRO A 55 27.33 -23.35 -10.76
CA PRO A 55 28.46 -23.46 -11.69
C PRO A 55 29.50 -24.49 -11.25
N LEU A 56 29.80 -24.60 -9.96
CA LEU A 56 30.72 -25.62 -9.44
C LEU A 56 30.21 -27.03 -9.69
N THR A 57 28.91 -27.26 -9.51
CA THR A 57 28.27 -28.55 -9.77
C THR A 57 28.33 -28.92 -11.25
N ILE A 58 28.03 -27.96 -12.13
CA ILE A 58 28.09 -28.16 -13.59
C ILE A 58 29.54 -28.43 -14.03
N LEU A 59 30.51 -27.68 -13.51
CA LEU A 59 31.93 -27.90 -13.79
C LEU A 59 32.38 -29.30 -13.33
N ALA A 60 32.00 -29.72 -12.13
CA ALA A 60 32.30 -31.05 -11.62
C ALA A 60 31.66 -32.15 -12.48
N CYS A 61 30.42 -31.95 -12.94
CA CYS A 61 29.76 -32.87 -13.88
C CYS A 61 30.53 -32.96 -15.21
N GLY A 62 31.00 -31.83 -15.74
CA GLY A 62 31.83 -31.79 -16.96
C GLY A 62 33.17 -32.51 -16.80
N ILE A 63 33.87 -32.30 -15.69
CA ILE A 63 35.13 -33.00 -15.39
C ILE A 63 34.88 -34.51 -15.25
N LEU A 64 33.83 -34.90 -14.52
CA LEU A 64 33.48 -36.30 -14.32
C LEU A 64 33.13 -37.00 -15.65
N LEU A 65 32.44 -36.30 -16.55
CA LEU A 65 32.18 -36.80 -17.91
C LEU A 65 33.46 -37.08 -18.70
N VAL A 66 34.48 -36.22 -18.59
CA VAL A 66 35.78 -36.43 -19.25
C VAL A 66 36.53 -37.62 -18.62
N LEU A 67 36.55 -37.72 -17.29
CA LEU A 67 37.21 -38.83 -16.59
C LEU A 67 36.56 -40.19 -16.86
N LEU A 68 35.24 -40.22 -17.06
CA LEU A 68 34.50 -41.43 -17.40
C LEU A 68 34.53 -41.77 -18.89
N SER A 69 35.22 -40.98 -19.73
CA SER A 69 35.23 -41.15 -21.19
C SER A 69 35.75 -42.52 -21.64
N GLU A 70 36.65 -43.15 -20.88
CA GLU A 70 37.22 -44.47 -21.18
C GLU A 70 36.22 -45.63 -21.01
N LYS A 71 35.14 -45.43 -20.24
CA LYS A 71 34.10 -46.46 -19.99
C LYS A 71 32.81 -46.08 -20.72
N HIS A 72 32.63 -46.64 -21.92
CA HIS A 72 31.49 -46.33 -22.81
C HIS A 72 30.12 -46.47 -22.12
N ASP A 73 29.89 -47.58 -21.39
CA ASP A 73 28.60 -47.83 -20.72
C ASP A 73 28.32 -46.84 -19.57
N ALA A 74 29.35 -46.49 -18.81
CA ALA A 74 29.24 -45.53 -17.70
C ALA A 74 28.96 -44.10 -18.19
N ARG A 75 29.58 -43.70 -19.31
CA ARG A 75 29.37 -42.38 -19.94
C ARG A 75 27.94 -42.21 -20.44
N VAL A 76 27.38 -43.23 -21.09
CA VAL A 76 26.00 -43.18 -21.61
C VAL A 76 24.99 -43.12 -20.46
N LEU A 77 25.21 -43.88 -19.38
CA LEU A 77 24.38 -43.83 -18.18
C LEU A 77 24.43 -42.44 -17.52
N PHE A 78 25.63 -41.88 -17.32
CA PHE A 78 25.80 -40.58 -16.67
C PHE A 78 25.16 -39.44 -17.49
N SER A 79 25.44 -39.39 -18.79
CA SER A 79 24.92 -38.32 -19.66
C SER A 79 23.40 -38.38 -19.86
N ARG A 80 22.77 -39.56 -19.84
CA ARG A 80 21.32 -39.68 -20.06
C ARG A 80 20.49 -39.59 -18.78
N LEU A 81 21.02 -40.01 -17.64
CA LEU A 81 20.26 -40.03 -16.38
C LEU A 81 20.78 -39.02 -15.37
N VAL A 82 22.09 -39.01 -15.10
CA VAL A 82 22.65 -38.26 -13.97
C VAL A 82 22.72 -36.76 -14.29
N ASP A 83 23.21 -36.38 -15.46
CA ASP A 83 23.35 -34.96 -15.84
C ASP A 83 21.98 -34.23 -15.94
N PRO A 84 20.94 -34.79 -16.61
CA PRO A 84 19.62 -34.17 -16.63
C PRO A 84 18.92 -34.12 -15.25
N THR A 85 19.13 -35.13 -14.39
CA THR A 85 18.51 -35.15 -13.06
C THR A 85 19.12 -34.09 -12.13
N ILE A 86 20.45 -33.93 -12.16
CA ILE A 86 21.14 -32.87 -11.43
C ILE A 86 20.69 -31.50 -11.93
N CYS A 87 20.62 -31.29 -13.26
CA CYS A 87 20.14 -30.03 -13.83
C CYS A 87 18.70 -29.71 -13.43
N CYS A 88 17.80 -30.70 -13.48
CA CYS A 88 16.41 -30.54 -13.08
C CYS A 88 16.29 -30.21 -11.58
N PHE A 89 17.06 -30.89 -10.73
CA PHE A 89 17.11 -30.62 -9.30
C PHE A 89 17.59 -29.18 -9.00
N LEU A 90 18.68 -28.74 -9.63
CA LEU A 90 19.19 -27.38 -9.49
C LEU A 90 18.14 -26.35 -9.94
N PHE A 91 17.47 -26.59 -11.07
CA PHE A 91 16.42 -25.71 -11.57
C PHE A 91 15.23 -25.61 -10.60
N LEU A 92 14.71 -26.74 -10.12
CA LEU A 92 13.58 -26.77 -9.18
C LEU A 92 13.94 -26.11 -7.84
N SER A 93 15.15 -26.35 -7.33
CA SER A 93 15.62 -25.68 -6.10
C SER A 93 15.69 -24.16 -6.26
N TYR A 94 16.14 -23.67 -7.43
CA TYR A 94 16.14 -22.25 -7.74
C TYR A 94 14.73 -21.66 -7.80
N LEU A 95 13.79 -22.33 -8.47
CA LEU A 95 12.39 -21.90 -8.54
C LEU A 95 11.75 -21.82 -7.16
N PHE A 96 11.97 -22.83 -6.32
CA PHE A 96 11.44 -22.83 -4.96
C PHE A 96 11.99 -21.66 -4.15
N MET A 97 13.30 -21.43 -4.24
CA MET A 97 13.98 -20.32 -3.55
C MET A 97 13.37 -18.96 -3.93
N ILE A 98 13.22 -18.68 -5.23
CA ILE A 98 12.73 -17.37 -5.71
C ILE A 98 11.22 -17.18 -5.56
N SER A 99 10.45 -18.26 -5.38
CA SER A 99 8.98 -18.19 -5.30
C SER A 99 8.46 -17.36 -4.12
N THR A 100 9.19 -17.34 -3.01
CA THR A 100 8.80 -16.64 -1.78
C THR A 100 8.98 -15.11 -1.85
N PRO A 101 10.17 -14.55 -2.19
CA PRO A 101 10.33 -13.10 -2.29
C PRO A 101 9.50 -12.48 -3.43
N MET A 102 9.22 -13.24 -4.49
CA MET A 102 8.43 -12.74 -5.63
C MET A 102 7.04 -12.30 -5.21
N ARG A 103 6.41 -12.99 -4.24
CA ARG A 103 5.09 -12.60 -3.71
C ARG A 103 5.15 -11.25 -3.00
N ASP A 104 6.16 -11.05 -2.16
CA ASP A 104 6.32 -9.81 -1.40
C ASP A 104 6.60 -8.62 -2.32
N VAL A 105 7.45 -8.82 -3.33
CA VAL A 105 7.70 -7.82 -4.38
C VAL A 105 6.42 -7.53 -5.15
N MET A 106 5.64 -8.55 -5.51
CA MET A 106 4.39 -8.37 -6.22
C MET A 106 3.38 -7.57 -5.40
N HIS A 107 3.27 -7.81 -4.09
CA HIS A 107 2.43 -7.00 -3.20
C HIS A 107 2.86 -5.52 -3.18
N LEU A 108 4.17 -5.26 -3.21
CA LEU A 108 4.70 -3.90 -3.26
C LEU A 108 4.40 -3.22 -4.60
N VAL A 109 4.59 -3.92 -5.72
CA VAL A 109 4.31 -3.41 -7.07
C VAL A 109 2.82 -3.18 -7.29
N LEU A 110 1.98 -4.08 -6.79
CA LEU A 110 0.52 -3.96 -6.85
C LEU A 110 -0.03 -2.90 -5.89
N GLN A 111 0.84 -2.18 -5.16
CA GLN A 111 0.43 -1.17 -4.18
C GLN A 111 -0.58 -1.73 -3.17
N ALA A 112 -0.40 -3.00 -2.78
CA ALA A 112 -1.33 -3.64 -1.88
C ALA A 112 -1.34 -2.95 -0.51
N ASN A 113 -2.53 -2.89 0.10
CA ASN A 113 -2.69 -2.37 1.45
C ASN A 113 -1.85 -3.21 2.44
N PRO A 114 -1.04 -2.60 3.32
CA PRO A 114 -0.36 -3.34 4.37
C PRO A 114 -1.35 -4.20 5.18
N CYS A 115 -1.11 -5.52 5.25
CA CYS A 115 -2.03 -6.53 5.77
C CYS A 115 -2.55 -6.30 7.21
N ASN A 116 -1.98 -5.34 7.94
CA ASN A 116 -2.24 -5.12 9.36
C ASN A 116 -3.10 -3.88 9.66
N LEU A 117 -3.48 -3.10 8.65
CA LEU A 117 -4.27 -1.88 8.84
C LEU A 117 -5.65 -2.05 8.19
N LYS A 118 -6.71 -2.03 8.99
CA LYS A 118 -8.08 -2.01 8.49
C LYS A 118 -8.46 -0.57 8.13
N VAL A 119 -8.75 -0.34 6.86
CA VAL A 119 -9.15 0.97 6.32
C VAL A 119 -10.30 1.57 7.14
N ASP A 120 -11.32 0.77 7.44
CA ASP A 120 -12.47 1.17 8.26
C ASP A 120 -12.09 1.71 9.65
N GLN A 121 -11.04 1.17 10.27
CA GLN A 121 -10.59 1.63 11.59
C GLN A 121 -9.93 3.00 11.51
N VAL A 122 -9.20 3.27 10.43
CA VAL A 122 -8.58 4.57 10.17
C VAL A 122 -9.65 5.62 9.87
N GLU A 123 -10.65 5.28 9.05
CA GLU A 123 -11.76 6.18 8.75
C GLU A 123 -12.53 6.59 10.01
N ASN A 124 -12.87 5.60 10.85
CA ASN A 124 -13.55 5.87 12.12
C ASN A 124 -12.68 6.72 13.05
N LEU A 125 -11.38 6.41 13.16
CA LEU A 125 -10.45 7.18 13.98
C LEU A 125 -10.35 8.65 13.52
N LEU A 126 -10.28 8.89 12.22
CA LEU A 126 -10.24 10.24 11.65
C LEU A 126 -11.54 10.99 11.93
N ARG A 127 -12.69 10.35 11.73
CA ARG A 127 -14.02 10.93 11.98
C ARG A 127 -14.22 11.29 13.46
N ASP A 128 -13.76 10.43 14.36
CA ASP A 128 -13.93 10.62 15.82
C ASP A 128 -12.95 11.67 16.39
N SER A 129 -11.76 11.80 15.79
CA SER A 129 -10.69 12.65 16.34
C SER A 129 -10.70 14.07 15.78
N VAL A 130 -11.19 14.30 14.57
CA VAL A 130 -11.13 15.59 13.88
C VAL A 130 -12.53 16.16 13.69
N PRO A 131 -12.91 17.22 14.43
CA PRO A 131 -14.24 17.78 14.33
C PRO A 131 -14.48 18.47 12.98
N GLY A 132 -15.69 18.31 12.44
CA GLY A 132 -16.13 18.95 11.20
C GLY A 132 -15.77 18.20 9.91
N ILE A 133 -15.37 16.94 10.01
CA ILE A 133 -15.39 15.97 8.91
C ILE A 133 -16.82 15.48 8.72
N SER A 134 -17.33 15.55 7.50
CA SER A 134 -18.65 15.06 7.08
C SER A 134 -18.55 13.61 6.62
N SER A 135 -17.67 13.37 5.64
CA SER A 135 -17.38 12.05 5.09
C SER A 135 -15.91 11.94 4.73
N ILE A 136 -15.45 10.70 4.64
CA ILE A 136 -14.13 10.32 4.16
C ILE A 136 -14.37 9.28 3.08
N HIS A 137 -13.69 9.42 1.95
CA HIS A 137 -13.76 8.46 0.86
C HIS A 137 -12.40 8.32 0.19
N GLU A 138 -12.27 7.27 -0.62
CA GLU A 138 -11.05 6.97 -1.38
C GLU A 138 -9.79 6.92 -0.49
N LEU A 139 -9.93 6.43 0.75
CA LEU A 139 -8.79 6.17 1.62
C LEU A 139 -8.00 4.98 1.06
N HIS A 140 -6.85 5.29 0.47
CA HIS A 140 -5.94 4.29 -0.06
C HIS A 140 -4.61 4.38 0.68
N ILE A 141 -4.15 3.25 1.21
CA ILE A 141 -2.90 3.13 1.96
C ILE A 141 -2.09 2.04 1.28
N TRP A 142 -0.85 2.34 0.91
CA TRP A 142 0.02 1.41 0.22
C TRP A 142 1.48 1.60 0.62
N ARG A 143 2.33 0.63 0.27
CA ARG A 143 3.77 0.69 0.54
C ARG A 143 4.49 1.11 -0.73
N LEU A 144 5.33 2.15 -0.65
CA LEU A 144 6.22 2.56 -1.73
C LEU A 144 7.51 1.75 -1.70
N THR A 145 8.04 1.55 -0.51
CA THR A 145 9.19 0.67 -0.25
C THR A 145 8.87 -0.20 0.96
N PRO A 146 9.65 -1.26 1.28
CA PRO A 146 9.42 -2.04 2.50
C PRO A 146 9.40 -1.17 3.77
N GLN A 147 10.10 -0.04 3.74
CA GLN A 147 10.29 0.89 4.85
C GLN A 147 9.40 2.15 4.76
N LYS A 148 8.81 2.46 3.60
CA LYS A 148 8.00 3.66 3.39
C LYS A 148 6.56 3.34 3.03
N THR A 149 5.63 3.82 3.83
CA THR A 149 4.18 3.70 3.62
C THR A 149 3.59 5.06 3.26
N LEU A 150 2.75 5.08 2.24
CA LEU A 150 2.06 6.27 1.76
C LEU A 150 0.55 6.09 1.91
N ALA A 151 -0.16 7.21 2.01
CA ALA A 151 -1.61 7.22 1.96
C ALA A 151 -2.15 8.38 1.12
N THR A 152 -3.28 8.17 0.47
CA THR A 152 -4.15 9.22 -0.08
C THR A 152 -5.51 9.13 0.56
N VAL A 153 -6.12 10.27 0.83
CA VAL A 153 -7.45 10.32 1.43
C VAL A 153 -8.19 11.56 0.98
N HIS A 154 -9.47 11.40 0.67
CA HIS A 154 -10.37 12.51 0.40
C HIS A 154 -11.22 12.75 1.63
N VAL A 155 -11.22 13.99 2.10
CA VAL A 155 -11.91 14.38 3.34
C VAL A 155 -12.87 15.50 3.02
N VAL A 156 -14.17 15.23 3.18
CA VAL A 156 -15.23 16.23 3.03
C VAL A 156 -15.39 16.97 4.35
N PHE A 157 -15.19 18.28 4.32
CA PHE A 157 -15.42 19.15 5.48
C PHE A 157 -16.76 19.89 5.36
N ASN A 158 -17.44 20.08 6.49
CA ASN A 158 -18.69 20.87 6.56
C ASN A 158 -18.46 22.37 6.36
N THR A 159 -17.27 22.87 6.69
CA THR A 159 -16.95 24.30 6.67
C THR A 159 -15.47 24.49 6.39
N THR A 160 -15.14 25.59 5.72
CA THR A 160 -13.77 25.98 5.39
C THR A 160 -12.99 26.59 6.57
N GLU A 161 -13.64 26.73 7.73
CA GLU A 161 -13.01 27.24 8.94
C GLU A 161 -11.98 26.25 9.50
N ASN A 162 -10.83 26.80 9.91
CA ASN A 162 -9.75 26.07 10.59
C ASN A 162 -9.23 24.84 9.80
N ILE A 163 -9.32 24.86 8.48
CA ILE A 163 -8.81 23.79 7.61
C ILE A 163 -7.35 23.45 7.94
N ILE A 164 -6.48 24.46 8.11
CA ILE A 164 -5.05 24.25 8.34
C ILE A 164 -4.79 23.45 9.62
N THR A 165 -5.55 23.69 10.70
CA THR A 165 -5.38 22.95 11.95
C THR A 165 -5.94 21.53 11.81
N LYS A 166 -7.06 21.35 11.10
CA LYS A 166 -7.61 20.01 10.79
C LYS A 166 -6.61 19.17 10.00
N TYR A 167 -5.92 19.76 9.02
CA TYR A 167 -4.83 19.08 8.29
C TYR A 167 -3.69 18.64 9.20
N GLN A 168 -3.31 19.48 10.17
CA GLN A 168 -2.26 19.13 11.14
C GLN A 168 -2.70 17.97 12.03
N ASP A 169 -3.95 17.96 12.47
CA ASP A 169 -4.51 16.87 13.28
C ASP A 169 -4.58 15.56 12.49
N ILE A 170 -5.02 15.61 11.23
CA ILE A 170 -5.06 14.45 10.32
C ILE A 170 -3.64 13.91 10.09
N ASN A 171 -2.68 14.78 9.74
CA ASN A 171 -1.28 14.38 9.54
C ASN A 171 -0.71 13.73 10.81
N PHE A 172 -0.99 14.28 11.98
CA PHE A 172 -0.56 13.70 13.25
C PHE A 172 -1.13 12.30 13.48
N ILE A 173 -2.41 12.07 13.15
CA ILE A 173 -3.02 10.74 13.23
C ILE A 173 -2.30 9.76 12.30
N PHE A 174 -2.06 10.13 11.03
CA PHE A 174 -1.33 9.28 10.09
C PHE A 174 0.12 8.99 10.55
N GLU A 175 0.83 9.97 11.10
CA GLU A 175 2.15 9.75 11.71
C GLU A 175 2.09 8.75 12.88
N THR A 176 1.06 8.83 13.73
CA THR A 176 0.89 7.85 14.82
C THR A 176 0.60 6.44 14.33
N LEU A 177 0.01 6.31 13.14
CA LEU A 177 -0.20 5.04 12.43
C LEU A 177 1.04 4.55 11.65
N HIS A 178 2.16 5.28 11.72
CA HIS A 178 3.41 4.98 11.02
C HIS A 178 3.28 5.03 9.49
N ILE A 179 2.47 5.98 9.00
CA ILE A 179 2.39 6.33 7.58
C ILE A 179 3.30 7.53 7.36
N ASP A 180 4.31 7.38 6.49
CA ASP A 180 5.39 8.35 6.32
C ASP A 180 4.93 9.64 5.63
N HIS A 181 4.08 9.49 4.62
CA HIS A 181 3.50 10.63 3.91
C HIS A 181 2.04 10.36 3.57
N VAL A 182 1.22 11.37 3.76
CA VAL A 182 -0.18 11.37 3.37
C VAL A 182 -0.46 12.54 2.44
N THR A 183 -1.21 12.28 1.37
CA THR A 183 -1.79 13.33 0.52
C THR A 183 -3.26 13.42 0.85
N ILE A 184 -3.69 14.58 1.33
CA ILE A 184 -5.05 14.81 1.77
C ILE A 184 -5.70 15.74 0.76
N GLN A 185 -6.75 15.27 0.10
CA GLN A 185 -7.56 16.09 -0.79
C GLN A 185 -8.76 16.64 0.00
N PRO A 186 -8.87 17.97 0.18
CA PRO A 186 -10.02 18.56 0.82
C PRO A 186 -11.17 18.60 -0.17
N GLU A 187 -12.33 18.16 0.28
CA GLU A 187 -13.59 18.39 -0.38
C GLU A 187 -14.50 19.16 0.58
N PHE A 188 -15.49 19.87 0.05
CA PHE A 188 -16.40 20.66 0.86
C PHE A 188 -17.81 20.30 0.46
N ALA A 189 -18.66 20.07 1.46
CA ALA A 189 -20.08 19.89 1.20
C ALA A 189 -20.62 21.18 0.59
N LEU A 190 -20.99 21.13 -0.69
CA LEU A 190 -21.66 22.25 -1.34
C LEU A 190 -23.02 22.44 -0.66
N PRO A 191 -23.43 23.69 -0.36
CA PRO A 191 -24.79 23.96 0.06
C PRO A 191 -25.75 23.43 -1.00
N THR A 192 -26.82 22.77 -0.57
CA THR A 192 -27.82 22.14 -1.44
C THR A 192 -28.39 23.10 -2.50
N ASP A 193 -28.40 24.40 -2.22
CA ASP A 193 -28.82 25.47 -3.14
C ASP A 193 -27.89 25.68 -4.35
N GLU A 194 -26.60 25.33 -4.26
CA GLU A 194 -25.66 25.39 -5.38
C GLU A 194 -25.72 24.15 -6.28
N ILE A 195 -26.09 22.99 -5.74
CA ILE A 195 -26.36 21.77 -6.53
C ILE A 195 -27.53 22.01 -7.48
N VAL A 196 -28.55 22.78 -7.04
CA VAL A 196 -29.69 23.18 -7.88
C VAL A 196 -29.27 24.13 -9.02
N LYS A 197 -28.15 24.87 -8.87
CA LYS A 197 -27.58 25.72 -9.94
C LYS A 197 -26.65 24.96 -10.89
N LEU A 198 -26.07 23.84 -10.47
CA LEU A 198 -25.47 22.87 -11.37
C LEU A 198 -26.61 22.12 -12.06
N GLY A 199 -27.18 22.71 -13.11
CA GLY A 199 -28.16 22.03 -13.95
C GLY A 199 -27.66 20.65 -14.37
N CYS A 200 -28.58 19.69 -14.51
CA CYS A 200 -28.19 18.31 -14.79
C CYS A 200 -27.34 18.18 -16.05
N HIS A 201 -26.18 17.54 -15.89
CA HIS A 201 -25.22 17.34 -16.97
C HIS A 201 -25.76 16.41 -18.06
N TYR A 202 -26.66 15.48 -17.68
CA TYR A 202 -27.39 14.61 -18.59
C TYR A 202 -28.90 14.83 -18.40
N GLN A 203 -29.56 15.26 -19.47
CA GLN A 203 -31.00 15.38 -19.55
C GLN A 203 -31.60 13.99 -19.84
N CYS A 204 -32.77 13.69 -19.28
CA CYS A 204 -33.49 12.47 -19.65
C CYS A 204 -33.90 12.53 -21.12
N ALA A 205 -33.79 11.38 -21.80
CA ALA A 205 -34.03 11.27 -23.23
C ALA A 205 -35.52 11.45 -23.62
N SER A 206 -36.43 11.57 -22.64
CA SER A 206 -37.87 11.72 -22.86
C SER A 206 -38.49 12.61 -21.78
N ASN A 207 -39.54 13.36 -22.14
CA ASN A 207 -40.40 14.14 -21.24
C ASN A 207 -41.20 13.27 -20.23
N ASN A 208 -40.88 11.99 -20.12
CA ASN A 208 -41.54 11.07 -19.20
C ASN A 208 -40.70 10.93 -17.92
N THR A 209 -41.42 10.92 -16.79
CA THR A 209 -40.93 10.84 -15.41
C THR A 209 -40.17 9.57 -15.03
N GLU A 210 -39.78 8.74 -16.00
CA GLU A 210 -39.02 7.51 -15.80
C GLU A 210 -37.60 7.68 -16.33
N CYS A 211 -36.75 8.23 -15.48
CA CYS A 211 -35.32 8.31 -15.75
C CYS A 211 -34.61 7.04 -15.28
N GLY A 212 -33.67 6.53 -16.09
CA GLY A 212 -32.82 5.41 -15.70
C GLY A 212 -31.91 5.76 -14.51
N PRO A 213 -31.25 4.78 -13.87
CA PRO A 213 -30.50 4.97 -12.62
C PRO A 213 -29.31 5.94 -12.69
N LEU A 214 -28.96 6.44 -13.88
CA LEU A 214 -27.88 7.40 -14.13
C LEU A 214 -28.36 8.68 -14.85
N GLN A 215 -29.67 8.95 -14.88
CA GLN A 215 -30.25 10.15 -15.50
C GLN A 215 -31.07 10.97 -14.49
N CYS A 216 -31.05 12.30 -14.62
CA CYS A 216 -31.77 13.19 -13.72
C CYS A 216 -33.21 13.45 -14.18
N CYS A 217 -34.19 13.27 -13.29
CA CYS A 217 -35.51 13.88 -13.47
C CYS A 217 -35.43 15.40 -13.36
N GLN A 218 -36.27 16.09 -14.12
CA GLN A 218 -36.46 17.54 -13.98
C GLN A 218 -36.97 17.83 -12.56
N VAL A 219 -36.22 18.61 -11.78
CA VAL A 219 -36.70 19.10 -10.49
C VAL A 219 -37.82 20.08 -10.80
N LEU A 220 -39.07 19.62 -10.69
CA LEU A 220 -40.22 20.51 -10.76
C LEU A 220 -40.03 21.59 -9.68
N PRO A 221 -40.23 22.88 -10.02
CA PRO A 221 -40.19 23.92 -9.00
C PRO A 221 -41.20 23.56 -7.93
N VAL A 222 -40.79 23.72 -6.66
CA VAL A 222 -41.67 23.58 -5.50
C VAL A 222 -42.83 24.57 -5.68
N SER A 223 -43.90 24.11 -6.33
CA SER A 223 -45.19 24.74 -6.23
C SER A 223 -45.66 24.46 -4.81
N GLN A 224 -45.50 25.45 -3.92
CA GLN A 224 -46.45 25.62 -2.84
C GLN A 224 -47.86 25.58 -3.45
N PRO A 225 -48.80 24.82 -2.87
CA PRO A 225 -49.71 25.51 -1.94
C PRO A 225 -50.31 24.65 -0.81
N CYS A 226 -50.41 25.26 0.38
CA CYS A 226 -51.55 25.40 1.31
C CYS A 226 -51.06 25.58 2.75
#